data_AF-A0ABD0Z8G4-F1
#
_entry.id   AF-A0ABD0Z8G4-F1
#
_cell.length_a   1.000
_cell.length_b   1.000
_cell.length_c   1.000
_cell.angle_alpha   90.00
_cell.angle_beta   90.00
_cell.angle_gamma   90.00
#
_symmetry.space_group_name_H-M   'P 1'
#
loop_
_entity.id
_entity.type
_entity.pdbx_description
1 polymer ?
#
loop_
_entity_poly.entity_id
_entity_poly.type
_entity_poly.pdbx_seq_one_letter_code
_entity_poly.pdbx_strand_id
1 'polypeptide(L)'
;MGADNENKKKKYIIAGIITALLVVMVVAVAIITSKHGSGSKIIADVQIKTTSKAVQAVCAPTDFKDTCVKSLMNASPNSIQPLDLVKLGFDITIRSIRDSIKKASKELKAKAAKDKETEGALELCEKLMNDATDDLKKCFDNFDGFAITQLEDFVEDLRVWLSGSIAYQQTCMDTFEEINSNFSQDMHKIFKTSKELTSNGLAMITNISSLLGKFNITGLTGDLGSYARKLLATEDGMPSWVRPDTRRLIATKGGVKANVVVAKDGSGQYKSINEALNDCA
;
A
#
# COMPACT_ATOMS: atom_id res chain seq x y z
N MET A 1 43.14 45.32 -65.99
CA MET A 1 42.05 44.34 -65.80
C MET A 1 42.51 43.15 -64.94
N GLY A 2 42.90 43.38 -63.67
CA GLY A 2 43.53 42.32 -62.83
C GLY A 2 42.90 42.07 -61.45
N ALA A 3 42.06 42.98 -60.93
CA ALA A 3 41.57 42.89 -59.54
C ALA A 3 40.23 42.12 -59.38
N ASP A 4 39.40 42.02 -60.42
CA ASP A 4 38.07 41.40 -60.31
C ASP A 4 38.09 39.87 -60.34
N ASN A 5 39.16 39.25 -60.86
CA ASN A 5 39.25 37.80 -61.01
C ASN A 5 39.71 37.09 -59.72
N GLU A 6 40.45 37.79 -58.85
CA GLU A 6 40.95 37.22 -57.59
C GLU A 6 39.86 37.14 -56.51
N ASN A 7 38.99 38.16 -56.44
CA ASN A 7 37.86 38.20 -55.51
C ASN A 7 36.77 37.17 -55.84
N LYS A 8 36.56 36.85 -57.13
CA LYS A 8 35.65 35.78 -57.54
C LYS A 8 36.18 34.42 -57.11
N LYS A 9 37.47 34.12 -57.31
CA LYS A 9 38.11 32.86 -56.88
C LYS A 9 38.04 32.67 -55.35
N LYS A 10 38.28 33.72 -54.55
CA LYS A 10 38.13 33.65 -53.09
C LYS A 10 36.70 33.35 -52.65
N LYS A 11 35.68 33.93 -53.32
CA LYS A 11 34.26 33.64 -53.05
C LYS A 11 33.88 32.19 -53.37
N TYR A 12 34.40 31.61 -54.46
CA TYR A 12 34.15 30.20 -54.78
C TYR A 12 34.82 29.22 -53.80
N ILE A 13 36.03 29.53 -53.33
CA ILE A 13 36.72 28.72 -52.31
C ILE A 13 35.97 28.76 -50.97
N ILE A 14 35.51 29.96 -50.55
CA ILE A 14 34.71 30.11 -49.32
C ILE A 14 33.36 29.39 -49.44
N ALA A 15 32.69 29.47 -50.59
CA ALA A 15 31.44 28.75 -50.84
C ALA A 15 31.61 27.21 -50.83
N GLY A 16 32.75 26.70 -51.32
CA GLY A 16 33.09 25.28 -51.26
C GLY A 16 33.39 24.78 -49.85
N ILE A 17 34.08 25.57 -49.03
CA ILE A 17 34.37 25.23 -47.63
C ILE A 17 33.09 25.21 -46.79
N ILE A 18 32.17 26.15 -47.01
CA ILE A 18 30.89 26.22 -46.29
C ILE A 18 30.01 25.01 -46.64
N THR A 19 29.92 24.63 -47.92
CA THR A 19 29.15 23.45 -48.32
C THR A 19 29.76 22.15 -47.79
N ALA A 20 31.09 22.01 -47.78
CA ALA A 20 31.76 20.86 -47.18
C ALA A 20 31.51 20.76 -45.66
N LEU A 21 31.58 21.88 -44.93
CA LEU A 21 31.29 21.92 -43.49
C LEU A 21 29.84 21.58 -43.18
N LEU A 22 28.88 22.05 -43.99
CA LEU A 22 27.47 21.71 -43.84
C LEU A 22 27.22 20.22 -44.07
N VAL A 23 27.87 19.59 -45.05
CA VAL A 23 27.74 18.14 -45.29
C VAL A 23 28.31 17.34 -44.12
N VAL A 24 29.46 17.72 -43.56
CA VAL A 24 30.04 17.06 -42.38
C VAL A 24 29.13 17.20 -41.15
N MET A 25 28.51 18.36 -40.95
CA MET A 25 27.53 18.55 -39.87
C MET A 25 26.28 17.69 -40.06
N VAL A 26 25.75 17.59 -41.28
CA VAL A 26 24.56 16.76 -41.56
C VAL A 26 24.87 15.27 -41.37
N VAL A 27 26.06 14.81 -41.79
CA VAL A 27 26.50 13.43 -41.57
C VAL A 27 26.75 13.16 -40.07
N ALA A 28 27.35 14.09 -39.34
CA ALA A 28 27.52 13.97 -37.90
C ALA A 28 26.18 13.92 -37.16
N VAL A 29 25.22 14.78 -37.51
CA VAL A 29 23.86 14.77 -36.95
C VAL A 29 23.13 13.49 -37.31
N ALA A 30 23.24 12.98 -38.55
CA ALA A 30 22.65 11.70 -38.95
C ALA A 30 23.26 10.49 -38.21
N ILE A 31 24.56 10.51 -37.92
CA ILE A 31 25.22 9.49 -37.09
C ILE A 31 24.78 9.60 -35.63
N ILE A 32 24.57 10.82 -35.11
CA ILE A 32 24.10 11.06 -33.74
C ILE A 32 22.62 10.65 -33.59
N THR A 33 21.76 10.94 -34.57
CA THR A 33 20.34 10.57 -34.53
C THR A 33 20.13 9.06 -34.75
N SER A 34 20.97 8.40 -35.55
CA SER A 34 20.94 6.94 -35.70
C SER A 34 21.51 6.19 -34.48
N LYS A 35 22.35 6.82 -33.65
CA LYS A 35 22.84 6.27 -32.36
C LYS A 35 21.94 6.56 -31.15
N HIS A 36 20.85 7.31 -31.31
CA HIS A 36 19.95 7.69 -30.20
C HIS A 36 19.14 6.51 -29.63
N GLY A 37 19.27 5.30 -30.19
CA GLY A 37 18.69 4.08 -29.63
C GLY A 37 19.49 3.45 -28.46
N SER A 38 20.78 3.78 -28.29
CA SER A 38 21.63 3.16 -27.24
C SER A 38 21.65 3.93 -25.91
N GLY A 39 21.61 5.27 -25.94
CA GLY A 39 21.58 6.09 -24.71
C GLY A 39 20.26 5.97 -23.94
N SER A 40 19.13 6.04 -24.67
CA SER A 40 17.79 5.86 -24.09
C SER A 40 17.61 4.46 -23.47
N LYS A 41 18.15 3.42 -24.11
CA LYS A 41 18.08 2.03 -23.63
C LYS A 41 18.92 1.80 -22.36
N ILE A 42 20.10 2.42 -22.25
CA ILE A 42 20.94 2.33 -21.05
C ILE A 42 20.30 3.07 -19.87
N ILE A 43 19.75 4.27 -20.10
CA ILE A 43 19.05 5.04 -19.04
C ILE A 43 17.81 4.28 -18.57
N ALA A 44 17.02 3.70 -19.47
CA ALA A 44 15.88 2.86 -19.13
C ALA A 44 16.29 1.61 -18.33
N ASP A 45 17.37 0.92 -18.73
CA ASP A 45 17.87 -0.27 -18.01
C ASP A 45 18.37 0.07 -16.59
N VAL A 46 19.09 1.18 -16.43
CA VAL A 46 19.55 1.67 -15.12
C VAL A 46 18.37 2.09 -14.24
N GLN A 47 17.37 2.77 -14.80
CA GLN A 47 16.16 3.16 -14.07
C GLN A 47 15.37 1.93 -13.63
N ILE A 48 15.17 0.94 -14.52
CA ILE A 48 14.50 -0.32 -14.20
C ILE A 48 15.24 -1.07 -13.08
N LYS A 49 16.57 -1.16 -13.14
CA LYS A 49 17.37 -1.78 -12.09
C LYS A 49 17.25 -1.06 -10.74
N THR A 50 17.20 0.26 -10.76
CA THR A 50 17.07 1.07 -9.54
C THR A 50 15.68 0.93 -8.93
N THR A 51 14.63 1.06 -9.75
CA THR A 51 13.23 0.84 -9.34
C THR A 51 13.03 -0.57 -8.81
N SER A 52 13.60 -1.59 -9.46
CA SER A 52 13.53 -2.98 -9.02
C SER A 52 14.14 -3.17 -7.62
N LYS A 53 15.30 -2.58 -7.35
CA LYS A 53 15.91 -2.61 -6.00
C LYS A 53 15.05 -1.90 -4.95
N ALA A 54 14.46 -0.77 -5.29
CA ALA A 54 13.57 -0.05 -4.37
C ALA A 54 12.32 -0.86 -4.04
N VAL A 55 11.68 -1.46 -5.06
CA VAL A 55 10.55 -2.38 -4.90
C VAL A 55 10.94 -3.59 -4.06
N GLN A 56 12.09 -4.21 -4.31
CA GLN A 56 12.58 -5.33 -3.49
C GLN A 56 12.78 -4.93 -2.02
N ALA A 57 13.29 -3.72 -1.75
CA ALA A 57 13.48 -3.24 -0.40
C ALA A 57 12.13 -3.05 0.33
N VAL A 58 11.13 -2.47 -0.34
CA VAL A 58 9.78 -2.27 0.20
C VAL A 58 9.05 -3.60 0.40
N CYS A 59 9.23 -4.58 -0.49
CA CYS A 59 8.63 -5.90 -0.38
C CYS A 59 9.38 -6.86 0.56
N ALA A 60 10.59 -6.53 1.00
CA ALA A 60 11.41 -7.40 1.86
C ALA A 60 10.72 -7.88 3.16
N PRO A 61 9.96 -7.06 3.91
CA PRO A 61 9.29 -7.50 5.13
C PRO A 61 7.99 -8.27 4.89
N THR A 62 7.55 -8.43 3.64
CA THR A 62 6.26 -9.03 3.30
C THR A 62 6.30 -10.56 3.28
N ASP A 63 5.14 -11.17 3.57
CA ASP A 63 4.97 -12.63 3.53
C ASP A 63 4.89 -13.13 2.08
N PHE A 64 4.17 -12.41 1.21
CA PHE A 64 3.98 -12.76 -0.20
C PHE A 64 4.88 -11.92 -1.11
N LYS A 65 6.20 -12.06 -0.96
CA LYS A 65 7.23 -11.26 -1.65
C LYS A 65 7.05 -11.24 -3.16
N ASP A 66 6.79 -12.40 -3.77
CA ASP A 66 6.61 -12.52 -5.22
C ASP A 66 5.40 -11.72 -5.70
N THR A 67 4.28 -11.82 -4.99
CA THR A 67 3.06 -11.08 -5.30
C THR A 67 3.30 -9.58 -5.14
N CYS A 68 3.98 -9.15 -4.08
CA CYS A 68 4.37 -7.75 -3.88
C CYS A 68 5.22 -7.21 -5.05
N VAL A 69 6.34 -7.87 -5.36
CA VAL A 69 7.29 -7.42 -6.39
C VAL A 69 6.63 -7.41 -7.77
N LYS A 70 5.95 -8.50 -8.15
CA LYS A 70 5.27 -8.60 -9.45
C LYS A 70 4.23 -7.49 -9.60
N SER A 71 3.43 -7.26 -8.56
CA SER A 71 2.34 -6.29 -8.62
C SER A 71 2.84 -4.86 -8.73
N LEU A 72 3.84 -4.48 -7.92
CA LEU A 72 4.46 -3.16 -7.99
C LEU A 72 5.18 -2.94 -9.33
N MET A 73 5.97 -3.91 -9.80
CA MET A 73 6.69 -3.78 -11.08
C MET A 73 5.73 -3.70 -12.27
N ASN A 74 4.65 -4.47 -12.28
CA ASN A 74 3.63 -4.41 -13.34
C ASN A 74 2.91 -3.07 -13.40
N ALA A 75 2.80 -2.38 -12.26
CA ALA A 75 2.22 -1.04 -12.20
C ALA A 75 3.17 0.06 -12.73
N SER A 76 4.39 -0.31 -13.16
CA SER A 76 5.40 0.61 -13.72
C SER A 76 5.64 1.83 -12.81
N PRO A 77 6.23 1.63 -11.62
CA PRO A 77 6.38 2.69 -10.63
C PRO A 77 7.23 3.83 -11.18
N ASN A 78 6.74 5.07 -11.01
CA ASN A 78 7.41 6.30 -11.40
C ASN A 78 8.28 6.91 -10.28
N SER A 79 8.20 6.38 -9.07
CA SER A 79 8.95 6.81 -7.90
C SER A 79 9.70 5.63 -7.27
N ILE A 80 10.84 5.94 -6.67
CA ILE A 80 11.65 5.01 -5.85
C ILE A 80 11.50 5.31 -4.35
N GLN A 81 10.69 6.30 -3.98
CA GLN A 81 10.48 6.65 -2.58
C GLN A 81 9.62 5.59 -1.89
N PRO A 82 9.98 5.14 -0.67
CA PRO A 82 9.22 4.10 0.03
C PRO A 82 7.74 4.43 0.20
N LEU A 83 7.42 5.67 0.57
CA LEU A 83 6.04 6.07 0.81
C LEU A 83 5.20 6.06 -0.47
N ASP A 84 5.76 6.50 -1.59
CA ASP A 84 5.08 6.45 -2.89
C ASP A 84 4.85 5.02 -3.35
N LEU A 85 5.84 4.13 -3.14
CA LEU A 85 5.71 2.70 -3.44
C LEU A 85 4.66 2.03 -2.55
N VAL A 86 4.56 2.43 -1.28
CA VAL A 86 3.51 1.97 -0.38
C VAL A 86 2.15 2.47 -0.86
N LYS A 87 1.97 3.76 -1.14
CA LYS A 87 0.73 4.32 -1.72
C LYS A 87 0.31 3.56 -2.98
N LEU A 88 1.25 3.34 -3.90
CA LEU A 88 1.02 2.55 -5.11
C LEU A 88 0.57 1.11 -4.79
N GLY A 89 1.20 0.46 -3.81
CA GLY A 89 0.83 -0.87 -3.34
C GLY A 89 -0.63 -0.95 -2.86
N PHE A 90 -1.11 0.09 -2.18
CA PHE A 90 -2.50 0.17 -1.74
C PHE A 90 -3.46 0.39 -2.91
N ASP A 91 -3.14 1.28 -3.85
CA ASP A 91 -3.93 1.47 -5.06
C ASP A 91 -4.05 0.18 -5.88
N ILE A 92 -2.99 -0.62 -5.94
CA ILE A 92 -3.02 -1.95 -6.57
C ILE A 92 -3.92 -2.90 -5.77
N THR A 93 -3.83 -2.89 -4.44
CA THR A 93 -4.66 -3.72 -3.55
C THR A 93 -6.14 -3.43 -3.75
N ILE A 94 -6.54 -2.16 -3.69
CA ILE A 94 -7.92 -1.70 -3.90
C ILE A 94 -8.43 -2.15 -5.28
N ARG A 95 -7.63 -1.95 -6.34
CA ARG A 95 -7.99 -2.41 -7.69
C ARG A 95 -8.15 -3.93 -7.74
N SER A 96 -7.23 -4.67 -7.14
CA SER A 96 -7.29 -6.14 -7.10
C SER A 96 -8.55 -6.64 -6.37
N ILE A 97 -8.98 -6.00 -5.28
CA ILE A 97 -10.23 -6.37 -4.59
C ILE A 97 -11.42 -6.13 -5.52
N ARG A 98 -11.50 -4.95 -6.14
CA ARG A 98 -12.61 -4.61 -7.06
C ARG A 98 -12.67 -5.54 -8.27
N ASP A 99 -11.52 -5.93 -8.81
CA ASP A 99 -11.46 -6.87 -9.93
C ASP A 99 -11.86 -8.28 -9.49
N SER A 100 -11.49 -8.72 -8.28
CA SER A 100 -11.98 -9.98 -7.69
C SER A 100 -13.50 -9.97 -7.49
N ILE A 101 -14.09 -8.86 -7.00
CA ILE A 101 -15.56 -8.71 -6.89
C ILE A 101 -16.21 -8.89 -8.27
N LYS A 102 -15.76 -8.13 -9.28
CA LYS A 102 -16.31 -8.23 -10.65
C LYS A 102 -16.18 -9.64 -11.21
N LYS A 103 -15.05 -10.29 -10.96
CA LYS A 103 -14.78 -11.66 -11.40
C LYS A 103 -15.73 -12.65 -10.73
N ALA A 104 -15.90 -12.58 -9.41
CA ALA A 104 -16.85 -13.41 -8.67
C ALA A 104 -18.28 -13.21 -9.18
N SER A 105 -18.71 -11.96 -9.35
CA SER A 105 -20.03 -11.64 -9.89
C SER A 105 -20.23 -12.21 -11.31
N LYS A 106 -19.19 -12.16 -12.16
CA LYS A 106 -19.27 -12.68 -13.53
C LYS A 106 -19.27 -14.21 -13.58
N GLU A 107 -18.41 -14.87 -12.80
CA GLU A 107 -18.15 -16.31 -12.90
C GLU A 107 -19.09 -17.15 -12.01
N LEU A 108 -19.52 -16.60 -10.87
CA LEU A 108 -20.18 -17.37 -9.82
C LEU A 108 -21.64 -16.99 -9.57
N LYS A 109 -22.09 -15.79 -9.96
CA LYS A 109 -23.46 -15.32 -9.64
C LYS A 109 -24.57 -16.24 -10.15
N ALA A 110 -24.46 -16.74 -11.38
CA ALA A 110 -25.43 -17.70 -11.93
C ALA A 110 -25.41 -19.07 -11.25
N LYS A 111 -24.27 -19.47 -10.67
CA LYS A 111 -24.12 -20.69 -9.87
C LYS A 111 -24.70 -20.49 -8.47
N ALA A 112 -24.44 -19.33 -7.86
CA ALA A 112 -24.93 -18.94 -6.55
C ALA A 112 -26.46 -18.85 -6.52
N ALA A 113 -27.09 -18.26 -7.54
CA ALA A 113 -28.55 -18.10 -7.64
C ALA A 113 -29.37 -19.41 -7.66
N LYS A 114 -28.72 -20.58 -7.70
CA LYS A 114 -29.37 -21.89 -7.59
C LYS A 114 -29.65 -22.29 -6.14
N ASP A 115 -28.98 -21.65 -5.19
CA ASP A 115 -29.06 -21.93 -3.77
C ASP A 115 -29.12 -20.61 -3.00
N LYS A 116 -30.24 -20.39 -2.29
CA LYS A 116 -30.52 -19.09 -1.66
C LYS A 116 -29.47 -18.73 -0.59
N GLU A 117 -28.91 -19.72 0.08
CA GLU A 117 -27.87 -19.53 1.09
C GLU A 117 -26.55 -19.07 0.44
N THR A 118 -26.13 -19.74 -0.63
CA THR A 118 -24.95 -19.37 -1.44
C THR A 118 -25.12 -17.99 -2.11
N GLU A 119 -26.32 -17.67 -2.61
CA GLU A 119 -26.62 -16.35 -3.16
C GLU A 119 -26.46 -15.25 -2.11
N GLY A 120 -27.05 -15.44 -0.92
CA GLY A 120 -26.90 -14.50 0.19
C GLY A 120 -25.46 -14.35 0.68
N ALA A 121 -24.69 -15.45 0.74
CA ALA A 121 -23.27 -15.42 1.08
C ALA A 121 -22.44 -14.65 0.04
N LEU A 122 -22.73 -14.81 -1.25
CA LEU A 122 -22.08 -14.04 -2.32
C LEU A 122 -22.38 -12.54 -2.19
N GLU A 123 -23.63 -12.16 -1.97
CA GLU A 123 -24.01 -10.75 -1.78
C GLU A 123 -23.34 -10.14 -0.53
N LEU A 124 -23.31 -10.88 0.58
CA LEU A 124 -22.63 -10.46 1.80
C LEU A 124 -21.13 -10.29 1.57
N CYS A 125 -20.49 -11.24 0.88
CA CYS A 125 -19.08 -11.11 0.54
C CYS A 125 -18.80 -9.89 -0.36
N GLU A 126 -19.60 -9.68 -1.41
CA GLU A 126 -19.47 -8.50 -2.27
C GLU A 126 -19.59 -7.21 -1.45
N LYS A 127 -20.52 -7.15 -0.49
CA LYS A 127 -20.65 -6.01 0.43
C LYS A 127 -19.39 -5.81 1.28
N LEU A 128 -18.92 -6.84 1.97
CA LEU A 128 -17.74 -6.76 2.84
C LEU A 128 -16.49 -6.32 2.08
N MET A 129 -16.33 -6.80 0.84
CA MET A 129 -15.20 -6.43 -0.02
C MET A 129 -15.30 -4.98 -0.52
N ASN A 130 -16.51 -4.47 -0.79
CA ASN A 130 -16.70 -3.06 -1.10
C ASN A 130 -16.41 -2.18 0.12
N ASP A 131 -16.95 -2.53 1.29
CA ASP A 131 -16.69 -1.83 2.57
C ASP A 131 -15.17 -1.75 2.82
N ALA A 132 -14.44 -2.85 2.63
CA ALA A 132 -12.97 -2.87 2.71
C ALA A 132 -12.32 -1.86 1.75
N THR A 133 -12.76 -1.79 0.49
CA THR A 133 -12.16 -0.85 -0.48
C THR A 133 -12.48 0.61 -0.19
N ASP A 134 -13.65 0.88 0.37
CA ASP A 134 -14.08 2.23 0.73
C ASP A 134 -13.31 2.74 1.94
N ASP A 135 -13.10 1.88 2.93
CA ASP A 135 -12.33 2.19 4.12
C ASP A 135 -10.84 2.41 3.80
N LEU A 136 -10.25 1.55 2.96
CA LEU A 136 -8.89 1.78 2.46
C LEU A 136 -8.78 3.10 1.69
N LYS A 137 -9.79 3.46 0.90
CA LYS A 137 -9.78 4.70 0.12
C LYS A 137 -9.92 5.95 1.00
N LYS A 138 -10.85 5.95 1.96
CA LYS A 138 -11.01 7.05 2.94
C LYS A 138 -9.71 7.32 3.69
N CYS A 139 -8.95 6.27 4.00
CA CYS A 139 -7.64 6.40 4.62
C CYS A 139 -6.64 7.20 3.78
N PHE A 140 -6.76 7.27 2.45
CA PHE A 140 -5.89 8.13 1.64
C PHE A 140 -6.49 9.52 1.41
N ASP A 141 -7.79 9.60 1.18
CA ASP A 141 -8.48 10.87 0.93
C ASP A 141 -8.36 11.84 2.12
N ASN A 142 -8.24 11.31 3.35
CA ASN A 142 -8.06 12.11 4.56
C ASN A 142 -6.62 12.63 4.77
N PHE A 143 -5.66 12.26 3.92
CA PHE A 143 -4.22 12.54 4.12
C PHE A 143 -3.59 13.39 3.02
N ASP A 144 -4.40 14.21 2.36
CA ASP A 144 -3.96 15.14 1.32
C ASP A 144 -3.36 16.42 1.95
N GLY A 145 -2.21 16.26 2.62
CA GLY A 145 -1.52 17.33 3.34
C GLY A 145 -0.28 16.83 4.05
N PHE A 146 0.86 16.79 3.36
CA PHE A 146 2.08 16.18 3.90
C PHE A 146 2.81 17.10 4.89
N ALA A 147 2.39 17.07 6.15
CA ALA A 147 3.22 17.50 7.28
C ALA A 147 3.83 16.26 7.95
N ILE A 148 5.12 16.31 8.29
CA ILE A 148 5.84 15.22 8.98
C ILE A 148 5.12 14.80 10.27
N THR A 149 4.49 15.75 10.96
CA THR A 149 3.71 15.52 12.18
C THR A 149 2.44 14.70 11.97
N GLN A 150 1.96 14.52 10.74
CA GLN A 150 0.76 13.73 10.40
C GLN A 150 1.11 12.33 9.86
N LEU A 151 2.40 12.04 9.64
CA LEU A 151 2.82 10.75 9.09
C LEU A 151 2.60 9.61 10.09
N GLU A 152 2.74 9.87 11.39
CA GLU A 152 2.50 8.86 12.43
C GLU A 152 1.02 8.44 12.46
N ASP A 153 0.12 9.41 12.59
CA ASP A 153 -1.33 9.19 12.54
C ASP A 153 -1.74 8.49 11.23
N PHE A 154 -1.10 8.83 10.11
CA PHE A 154 -1.32 8.16 8.83
C PHE A 154 -0.95 6.68 8.84
N VAL A 155 0.23 6.36 9.38
CA VAL A 155 0.74 5.00 9.44
C VAL A 155 -0.15 4.14 10.35
N GLU A 156 -0.60 4.68 11.47
CA GLU A 156 -1.52 3.99 12.38
C GLU A 156 -2.90 3.80 11.78
N ASP A 157 -3.48 4.84 11.14
CA ASP A 157 -4.75 4.71 10.43
C ASP A 157 -4.66 3.64 9.34
N LEU A 158 -3.62 3.67 8.50
CA LEU A 158 -3.41 2.65 7.46
C LEU A 158 -3.32 1.23 8.05
N ARG A 159 -2.64 1.08 9.19
CA ARG A 159 -2.51 -0.21 9.88
C ARG A 159 -3.88 -0.71 10.35
N VAL A 160 -4.71 0.17 10.91
CA VAL A 160 -6.07 -0.16 11.36
C VAL A 160 -6.94 -0.55 10.17
N TRP A 161 -6.99 0.27 9.12
CA TRP A 161 -7.85 0.03 7.96
C TRP A 161 -7.45 -1.21 7.16
N LEU A 162 -6.15 -1.52 7.05
CA LEU A 162 -5.69 -2.77 6.47
C LEU A 162 -6.04 -3.98 7.34
N SER A 163 -5.90 -3.86 8.66
CA SER A 163 -6.30 -4.95 9.58
C SER A 163 -7.80 -5.22 9.48
N GLY A 164 -8.62 -4.17 9.40
CA GLY A 164 -10.05 -4.27 9.14
C GLY A 164 -10.36 -4.90 7.78
N SER A 165 -9.62 -4.52 6.74
CA SER A 165 -9.77 -5.10 5.38
C SER A 165 -9.46 -6.59 5.35
N ILE A 166 -8.42 -7.04 6.08
CA ILE A 166 -8.10 -8.46 6.24
C ILE A 166 -9.26 -9.18 6.95
N ALA A 167 -9.83 -8.58 8.00
CA ALA A 167 -10.98 -9.15 8.70
C ALA A 167 -12.22 -9.28 7.78
N TYR A 168 -12.51 -8.26 6.97
CA TYR A 168 -13.58 -8.33 5.96
C TYR A 168 -13.33 -9.42 4.92
N GLN A 169 -12.09 -9.53 4.43
CA GLN A 169 -11.71 -10.59 3.49
C GLN A 169 -11.84 -11.98 4.10
N GLN A 170 -11.46 -12.14 5.37
CA GLN A 170 -11.57 -13.43 6.05
C GLN A 170 -13.04 -13.79 6.28
N THR A 171 -13.83 -12.86 6.82
CA THR A 171 -15.28 -13.05 7.04
C THR A 171 -15.99 -13.42 5.74
N CYS A 172 -15.67 -12.76 4.62
CA CYS A 172 -16.24 -13.14 3.32
C CYS A 172 -15.90 -14.61 2.98
N MET A 173 -14.65 -15.06 3.16
CA MET A 173 -14.29 -16.45 2.83
C MET A 173 -14.99 -17.44 3.76
N ASP A 174 -15.06 -17.14 5.06
CA ASP A 174 -15.66 -17.99 6.09
C ASP A 174 -17.14 -18.27 5.79
N THR A 175 -17.87 -17.31 5.18
CA THR A 175 -19.28 -17.52 4.79
C THR A 175 -19.49 -18.69 3.83
N PHE A 176 -18.47 -19.12 3.08
CA PHE A 176 -18.62 -20.22 2.13
C PHE A 176 -18.08 -21.56 2.64
N GLU A 177 -17.24 -21.56 3.68
CA GLU A 177 -16.66 -22.78 4.24
C GLU A 177 -17.74 -23.71 4.83
N GLU A 178 -18.84 -23.14 5.31
CA GLU A 178 -19.97 -23.87 5.90
C GLU A 178 -21.04 -24.31 4.88
N ILE A 179 -21.06 -23.70 3.68
CA ILE A 179 -22.15 -23.88 2.69
C ILE A 179 -21.77 -24.87 1.59
N ASN A 180 -20.67 -24.63 0.88
CA ASN A 180 -20.32 -25.39 -0.32
C ASN A 180 -18.82 -25.39 -0.59
N SER A 181 -18.18 -26.55 -0.44
CA SER A 181 -16.73 -26.69 -0.57
C SER A 181 -16.19 -26.26 -1.93
N ASN A 182 -16.92 -26.52 -3.03
CA ASN A 182 -16.48 -26.14 -4.37
C ASN A 182 -16.62 -24.64 -4.60
N PHE A 183 -17.70 -24.03 -4.09
CA PHE A 183 -17.90 -22.58 -4.19
C PHE A 183 -16.88 -21.82 -3.34
N SER A 184 -16.58 -22.32 -2.13
CA SER A 184 -15.52 -21.80 -1.27
C SER A 184 -14.17 -21.81 -2.00
N GLN A 185 -13.78 -22.94 -2.60
CA GLN A 185 -12.53 -23.01 -3.38
C GLN A 185 -12.47 -22.00 -4.54
N ASP A 186 -13.58 -21.81 -5.26
CA ASP A 186 -13.68 -20.82 -6.32
C ASP A 186 -13.46 -19.40 -5.76
N MET A 187 -14.10 -19.06 -4.64
CA MET A 187 -13.95 -17.76 -3.96
C MET A 187 -12.53 -17.51 -3.46
N HIS A 188 -11.92 -18.48 -2.77
CA HIS A 188 -10.53 -18.39 -2.34
C HIS A 188 -9.57 -18.17 -3.52
N LYS A 189 -9.81 -18.84 -4.65
CA LYS A 189 -8.99 -18.67 -5.85
C LYS A 189 -9.17 -17.30 -6.48
N ILE A 190 -10.38 -16.77 -6.53
CA ILE A 190 -10.67 -15.45 -7.10
C ILE A 190 -10.07 -14.32 -6.25
N PHE A 191 -10.09 -14.45 -4.92
CA PHE A 191 -9.60 -13.44 -3.98
C PHE A 191 -8.16 -13.66 -3.50
N LYS A 192 -7.48 -14.71 -3.94
CA LYS A 192 -6.11 -15.03 -3.51
C LYS A 192 -5.17 -13.83 -3.61
N THR A 193 -5.06 -13.23 -4.80
CA THR A 193 -4.14 -12.12 -5.04
C THR A 193 -4.48 -10.90 -4.19
N SER A 194 -5.77 -10.56 -4.04
CA SER A 194 -6.19 -9.41 -3.23
C SER A 194 -5.92 -9.62 -1.74
N LYS A 195 -6.13 -10.84 -1.21
CA LYS A 195 -5.75 -11.20 0.16
C LYS A 195 -4.24 -11.09 0.40
N GLU A 196 -3.43 -11.64 -0.52
CA GLU A 196 -1.97 -11.55 -0.45
C GLU A 196 -1.49 -10.09 -0.48
N LEU A 197 -2.06 -9.26 -1.36
CA LEU A 197 -1.74 -7.84 -1.47
C LEU A 197 -2.12 -7.05 -0.21
N THR A 198 -3.27 -7.35 0.39
CA THR A 198 -3.72 -6.69 1.64
C THR A 198 -2.78 -7.04 2.79
N SER A 199 -2.40 -8.32 2.92
CA SER A 199 -1.40 -8.78 3.89
C SER A 199 -0.05 -8.11 3.68
N ASN A 200 0.41 -8.02 2.43
CA ASN A 200 1.65 -7.33 2.09
C ASN A 200 1.57 -5.84 2.43
N GLY A 201 0.44 -5.18 2.15
CA GLY A 201 0.16 -3.79 2.55
C GLY A 201 0.40 -3.56 4.04
N LEU A 202 -0.14 -4.44 4.88
CA LEU A 202 0.02 -4.39 6.33
C LEU A 202 1.48 -4.59 6.75
N ALA A 203 2.18 -5.55 6.15
CA ALA A 203 3.58 -5.78 6.44
C ALA A 203 4.48 -4.59 6.04
N MET A 204 4.20 -3.96 4.89
CA MET A 204 4.92 -2.77 4.42
C MET A 204 4.74 -1.59 5.38
N ILE A 205 3.51 -1.29 5.77
CA ILE A 205 3.24 -0.14 6.65
C ILE A 205 3.76 -0.36 8.07
N THR A 206 3.66 -1.59 8.58
CA THR A 206 4.21 -1.97 9.90
C THR A 206 5.73 -1.79 9.96
N ASN A 207 6.41 -1.94 8.83
CA ASN A 207 7.87 -1.81 8.74
C ASN A 207 8.34 -0.48 8.10
N ILE A 208 7.44 0.48 7.92
CA ILE A 208 7.74 1.71 7.18
C ILE A 208 8.86 2.54 7.81
N SER A 209 8.97 2.57 9.14
CA SER A 209 10.04 3.26 9.86
C SER A 209 11.44 2.71 9.50
N SER A 210 11.56 1.38 9.41
CA SER A 210 12.78 0.69 8.96
C SER A 210 13.11 1.01 7.51
N LEU A 211 12.08 1.12 6.65
CA LEU A 211 12.25 1.51 5.25
C LEU A 211 12.76 2.96 5.15
N LEU A 212 12.12 3.91 5.83
CA LEU A 212 12.53 5.32 5.80
C LEU A 212 13.97 5.52 6.34
N GLY A 213 14.35 4.75 7.37
CA GLY A 213 15.72 4.69 7.88
C GLY A 213 16.75 4.23 6.84
N LYS A 214 16.43 3.20 6.04
CA LYS A 214 17.32 2.67 4.99
C LYS A 214 17.49 3.60 3.78
N PHE A 215 16.49 4.44 3.51
CA PHE A 215 16.51 5.38 2.39
C PHE A 215 17.12 6.76 2.76
N ASN A 216 17.66 6.90 3.98
CA ASN A 216 18.38 8.07 4.46
C ASN A 216 17.60 9.39 4.26
N ILE A 217 16.28 9.35 4.47
CA ILE A 217 15.43 10.54 4.44
C ILE A 217 15.68 11.30 5.75
N THR A 218 16.67 12.19 5.70
CA THR A 218 17.35 12.87 6.81
C THR A 218 16.45 13.69 7.75
N GLY A 219 15.15 13.80 7.48
CA GLY A 219 14.16 14.46 8.36
C GLY A 219 13.15 13.53 9.04
N LEU A 220 13.03 12.25 8.65
CA LEU A 220 11.99 11.32 9.12
C LEU A 220 12.48 10.27 10.13
N THR A 221 13.80 10.06 10.19
CA THR A 221 14.41 8.96 10.94
C THR A 221 14.46 9.21 12.45
N GLY A 222 14.45 10.47 12.88
CA GLY A 222 14.50 10.85 14.29
C GLY A 222 13.20 10.56 15.05
N ASP A 223 12.05 10.88 14.46
CA ASP A 223 10.74 10.71 15.12
C ASP A 223 10.27 9.25 15.02
N LEU A 224 10.16 8.69 13.81
CA LEU A 224 9.67 7.31 13.61
C LEU A 224 10.61 6.20 14.13
N GLY A 225 11.91 6.49 14.26
CA GLY A 225 12.90 5.54 14.80
C GLY A 225 12.74 5.29 16.30
N SER A 226 12.14 6.22 17.04
CA SER A 226 11.94 6.12 18.49
C SER A 226 10.77 5.19 18.88
N TYR A 227 9.86 4.90 17.94
CA TYR A 227 8.63 4.15 18.19
C TYR A 227 8.69 2.67 17.80
N ALA A 228 9.68 2.26 16.99
CA ALA A 228 9.86 0.84 16.62
C ALA A 228 10.18 -0.08 17.83
N ARG A 229 10.50 0.49 19.00
CA ARG A 229 10.76 -0.24 20.25
C ARG A 229 10.27 0.49 21.51
N LYS A 230 9.15 1.22 21.45
CA LYS A 230 8.51 1.64 22.69
C LYS A 230 7.54 0.54 23.09
N LEU A 231 7.91 -0.23 24.12
CA LEU A 231 6.97 -1.10 24.84
C LEU A 231 5.66 -0.31 25.02
N LEU A 232 4.52 -0.98 24.85
CA LEU A 232 3.16 -0.43 25.03
C LEU A 232 2.87 0.00 26.48
N ALA A 233 3.89 0.35 27.26
CA ALA A 233 3.81 0.93 28.57
C ALA A 233 4.71 2.17 28.56
N THR A 234 4.10 3.34 28.77
CA THR A 234 4.86 4.50 29.25
C THR A 234 5.36 4.22 30.68
N GLU A 235 6.27 5.03 31.22
CA GLU A 235 6.82 4.82 32.57
C GLU A 235 5.74 4.71 33.67
N ASP A 236 4.53 5.19 33.39
CA ASP A 236 3.33 5.12 34.21
C ASP A 236 2.58 3.77 34.12
N GLY A 237 3.06 2.79 33.35
CA GLY A 237 2.43 1.49 33.14
C GLY A 237 1.18 1.52 32.26
N MET A 238 0.84 2.65 31.63
CA MET A 238 -0.34 2.79 30.79
C MET A 238 0.01 2.71 29.29
N PRO A 239 -0.84 2.11 28.44
CA PRO A 239 -0.63 2.11 27.01
C PRO A 239 -0.66 3.49 26.36
N SER A 240 0.17 3.69 25.33
CA SER A 240 0.29 4.93 24.56
C SER A 240 -1.03 5.37 23.92
N TRP A 241 -1.88 4.43 23.50
CA TRP A 241 -3.20 4.70 22.89
C TRP A 241 -4.22 5.29 23.88
N VAL A 242 -3.96 5.19 25.20
CA VAL A 242 -4.81 5.86 26.19
C VAL A 242 -4.40 7.31 26.26
N ARG A 243 -5.28 8.21 25.80
CA ARG A 243 -5.04 9.67 25.82
C ARG A 243 -4.85 10.19 27.26
N PRO A 244 -4.04 11.24 27.48
CA PRO A 244 -3.80 11.81 28.82
C PRO A 244 -5.08 12.14 29.60
N ASP A 245 -6.14 12.61 28.93
CA ASP A 245 -7.42 12.89 29.57
C ASP A 245 -8.10 11.61 30.07
N THR A 246 -8.10 10.56 29.25
CA THR A 246 -8.58 9.23 29.62
C THR A 246 -7.73 8.64 30.74
N ARG A 247 -6.41 8.87 30.74
CA ARG A 247 -5.52 8.48 31.84
C ARG A 247 -5.90 9.22 33.12
N ARG A 248 -6.20 10.51 33.07
CA ARG A 248 -6.66 11.28 34.23
C ARG A 248 -7.98 10.74 34.77
N LEU A 249 -8.91 10.36 33.89
CA LEU A 249 -10.16 9.70 34.28
C LEU A 249 -9.93 8.34 34.94
N ILE A 250 -9.05 7.50 34.39
CA ILE A 250 -8.72 6.17 34.94
C ILE A 250 -7.91 6.28 36.25
N ALA A 251 -6.99 7.25 36.35
CA ALA A 251 -6.15 7.49 37.52
C ALA A 251 -6.90 8.20 38.66
N THR A 252 -8.11 8.72 38.40
CA THR A 252 -8.95 9.31 39.44
C THR A 252 -9.34 8.19 40.41
N LYS A 253 -8.70 8.16 41.59
CA LYS A 253 -9.10 7.31 42.72
C LYS A 253 -10.45 7.80 43.26
N GLY A 254 -11.51 7.27 42.66
CA GLY A 254 -12.90 7.50 43.03
C GLY A 254 -13.74 6.46 42.32
N GLY A 255 -13.96 5.34 43.00
CA GLY A 255 -14.48 4.11 42.40
C GLY A 255 -15.75 4.34 41.60
N VAL A 256 -15.70 4.00 40.32
CA VAL A 256 -16.92 3.71 39.55
C VAL A 256 -17.66 2.65 40.34
N LYS A 257 -18.85 2.99 40.85
CA LYS A 257 -19.69 2.03 41.56
C LYS A 257 -20.17 1.02 40.53
N ALA A 258 -19.54 -0.14 40.50
CA ALA A 258 -19.98 -1.24 39.67
C ALA A 258 -21.44 -1.58 40.02
N ASN A 259 -22.30 -1.63 39.01
CA ASN A 259 -23.69 -2.06 39.19
C ASN A 259 -23.74 -3.53 39.61
N VAL A 260 -22.84 -4.35 39.04
CA VAL A 260 -22.71 -5.78 39.29
C VAL A 260 -21.25 -6.14 39.51
N VAL A 261 -20.95 -6.92 40.55
CA VAL A 261 -19.59 -7.40 40.86
C VAL A 261 -19.60 -8.93 40.93
N VAL A 262 -18.80 -9.58 40.09
CA VAL A 262 -18.63 -11.04 40.11
C VAL A 262 -17.26 -11.36 40.68
N ALA A 263 -17.20 -12.09 41.78
CA ALA A 263 -15.93 -12.51 42.37
C ALA A 263 -16.01 -13.96 42.86
N LYS A 264 -15.11 -14.80 42.34
CA LYS A 264 -15.07 -16.24 42.63
C LYS A 264 -14.78 -16.55 44.10
N ASP A 265 -14.06 -15.66 44.77
CA ASP A 265 -13.75 -15.73 46.21
C ASP A 265 -14.92 -15.32 47.11
N GLY A 266 -16.05 -14.89 46.52
CA GLY A 266 -17.24 -14.45 47.24
C GLY A 266 -17.17 -13.00 47.73
N SER A 267 -16.16 -12.22 47.34
CA SER A 267 -16.06 -10.79 47.66
C SER A 267 -17.01 -9.90 46.83
N GLY A 268 -17.68 -10.48 45.82
CA GLY A 268 -18.64 -9.83 44.93
C GLY A 268 -20.09 -10.26 45.19
N GLN A 269 -21.01 -9.73 44.39
CA GLN A 269 -22.43 -10.07 44.41
C GLN A 269 -22.72 -11.48 43.88
N TYR A 270 -21.93 -11.95 42.90
CA TYR A 270 -22.08 -13.28 42.30
C TYR A 270 -20.76 -14.04 42.25
N LYS A 271 -20.81 -15.38 42.27
CA LYS A 271 -19.60 -16.24 42.22
C LYS A 271 -19.24 -16.67 40.80
N SER A 272 -20.17 -16.52 39.86
CA SER A 272 -19.96 -16.84 38.46
C SER A 272 -20.64 -15.82 37.55
N ILE A 273 -20.13 -15.69 36.32
CA ILE A 273 -20.71 -14.78 35.31
C ILE A 273 -22.12 -15.24 34.93
N ASN A 274 -22.36 -16.56 34.83
CA ASN A 274 -23.68 -17.10 34.49
C ASN A 274 -24.74 -16.74 35.54
N GLU A 275 -24.38 -16.74 36.82
CA GLU A 275 -25.28 -16.36 37.92
C GLU A 275 -25.68 -14.88 37.83
N ALA A 276 -24.72 -14.01 37.51
CA ALA A 276 -24.98 -12.59 37.29
C ALA A 276 -25.87 -12.33 36.07
N LEU A 277 -25.64 -13.04 34.96
CA LEU A 277 -26.43 -12.91 33.74
C LEU A 277 -27.89 -13.34 33.93
N ASN A 278 -28.15 -14.37 34.72
CA ASN A 278 -29.50 -14.86 34.99
C ASN A 278 -30.33 -13.88 35.83
N ASP A 279 -29.70 -13.05 36.66
CA ASP A 279 -30.38 -12.07 37.51
C ASP A 279 -30.67 -10.74 36.76
N CYS A 280 -30.08 -10.57 35.57
CA CYS A 280 -30.31 -9.42 34.69
C CYS A 280 -31.37 -9.69 33.59
N ALA A 281 -31.96 -10.89 33.54
CA ALA A 281 -32.98 -11.32 32.60
C ALA A 281 -34.39 -11.18 33.20
#